data_AF-A0A8S3JUY0-F1
#
_entry.id   AF-A0A8S3JUY0-F1
#
_cell.length_a   1.000
_cell.length_b   1.000
_cell.length_c   1.000
_cell.angle_alpha   90.00
_cell.angle_beta   90.00
_cell.angle_gamma   90.00
#
_symmetry.space_group_name_H-M   'P 1'
#
loop_
_entity.id
_entity.type
_entity.pdbx_description
1 polymer ?
#
loop_
_entity_poly.entity_id
_entity_poly.type
_entity_poly.pdbx_seq_one_letter_code
_entity_poly.pdbx_strand_id
1 'polypeptide(L)'
;MFIGDELKQTVSIVVDLASVFDPDGVDIYFLNREPMFHVRNSQQLIPIFAVPPAGPTPIVPVFRRVLRDKQNEIAERKLLILLATDGVPTDNQGHRDIRSFEYVLKHERKPSNRIPVTIIACTDDDDCIGYLNDWDRKIPNLDV
;
A
#
# COMPACT_ATOMS: atom_id res chain seq x y z
N MET A 1 13.07 18.89 -1.07
CA MET A 1 12.26 17.83 -0.48
C MET A 1 12.62 16.57 -1.25
N PHE A 2 13.16 15.54 -0.61
CA PHE A 2 13.41 14.29 -1.31
C PHE A 2 12.07 13.57 -1.50
N ILE A 3 11.90 12.81 -2.59
CA ILE A 3 10.65 12.08 -2.89
C ILE A 3 10.23 11.18 -1.70
N GLY A 4 11.22 10.58 -1.02
CA GLY A 4 10.98 9.81 0.20
C GLY A 4 10.43 10.61 1.39
N ASP A 5 10.59 11.94 1.43
CA ASP A 5 10.01 12.79 2.48
C ASP A 5 8.50 13.00 2.25
N GLU A 6 8.07 13.12 0.99
CA GLU A 6 6.66 13.23 0.62
C GLU A 6 5.90 11.96 1.00
N LEU A 7 6.45 10.80 0.65
CA LEU A 7 5.88 9.51 1.02
C LEU A 7 5.73 9.37 2.54
N LYS A 8 6.78 9.73 3.31
CA LYS A 8 6.73 9.70 4.78
C LYS A 8 5.65 10.63 5.34
N GLN A 9 5.57 11.86 4.84
CA GLN A 9 4.59 12.84 5.28
C GLN A 9 3.16 12.36 5.00
N THR A 10 2.90 11.85 3.80
CA THR A 10 1.60 11.32 3.41
C THR A 10 1.19 10.14 4.28
N VAL A 11 2.08 9.18 4.53
CA VAL A 11 1.80 8.05 5.43
C VAL A 11 1.52 8.54 6.87
N SER A 12 2.28 9.51 7.38
CA SER A 12 2.03 10.08 8.71
C SER A 12 0.63 10.70 8.84
N ILE A 13 0.21 11.50 7.85
CA ILE A 13 -1.13 12.12 7.84
C ILE A 13 -2.22 11.05 7.79
N VAL A 14 -2.06 10.05 6.91
CA VAL A 14 -3.00 8.95 6.76
C VAL A 14 -3.18 8.17 8.05
N VAL A 15 -2.09 7.87 8.76
CA VAL A 15 -2.13 7.14 10.03
C VAL A 15 -2.89 7.92 11.10
N ASP A 16 -2.60 9.22 11.25
CA ASP A 16 -3.26 10.06 12.25
C ASP A 16 -4.76 10.22 11.97
N LEU A 17 -5.17 10.25 10.69
CA LEU A 17 -6.58 10.30 10.32
C LEU A 17 -7.26 8.95 10.51
N ALA A 18 -6.66 7.87 10.03
CA ALA A 18 -7.26 6.55 10.05
C ALA A 18 -7.43 6.00 11.48
N SER A 19 -6.50 6.32 12.39
CA SER A 19 -6.58 5.89 13.79
C SER A 19 -7.71 6.57 14.58
N VAL A 20 -8.30 7.65 14.08
CA VAL A 20 -9.53 8.24 14.65
C VAL A 20 -10.75 7.36 14.35
N PHE A 21 -10.74 6.64 13.22
CA PHE A 21 -11.84 5.78 12.80
C PHE A 21 -11.72 4.34 13.30
N ASP A 22 -10.49 3.86 13.56
CA ASP A 22 -10.24 2.54 14.14
C ASP A 22 -9.49 2.67 15.49
N PRO A 23 -10.16 2.44 16.64
CA PRO A 23 -9.53 2.55 17.96
C PRO A 23 -8.42 1.51 18.19
N ASP A 24 -8.43 0.40 17.44
CA ASP A 24 -7.36 -0.60 17.46
C ASP A 24 -6.12 -0.16 16.67
N GLY A 25 -6.21 0.97 15.97
CA GLY A 25 -5.16 1.55 15.13
C GLY A 25 -5.16 0.96 13.72
N VAL A 26 -4.09 1.24 12.99
CA VAL A 26 -3.85 0.73 11.63
C VAL A 26 -2.61 -0.14 11.56
N ASP A 27 -2.62 -1.08 10.63
CA ASP A 27 -1.47 -1.93 10.36
C ASP A 27 -0.72 -1.45 9.13
N ILE A 28 0.60 -1.36 9.24
CA ILE A 28 1.48 -0.85 8.20
C ILE A 28 2.37 -1.99 7.73
N TYR A 29 2.18 -2.37 6.48
CA TYR A 29 3.00 -3.36 5.80
C TYR A 29 4.03 -2.65 4.94
N PHE A 30 5.30 -2.92 5.20
CA PHE A 30 6.39 -2.38 4.41
C PHE A 30 6.81 -3.37 3.33
N LEU A 31 7.39 -2.85 2.24
CA LEU A 31 7.86 -3.71 1.15
C LEU A 31 9.11 -4.51 1.52
N ASN A 32 10.07 -3.87 2.22
CA ASN A 32 11.41 -4.43 2.45
C ASN A 32 11.78 -4.54 3.94
N ARG A 33 10.78 -4.62 4.84
CA ARG A 33 10.98 -4.81 6.29
C ARG A 33 9.71 -5.38 6.94
N GLU A 34 9.81 -5.79 8.20
CA GLU A 34 8.67 -6.34 8.94
C GLU A 34 7.55 -5.30 9.16
N PRO A 35 6.28 -5.74 9.17
CA PRO A 35 5.14 -4.87 9.40
C PRO A 35 5.09 -4.33 10.83
N MET A 36 4.40 -3.21 10.99
CA MET A 36 4.01 -2.67 12.28
C MET A 36 2.50 -2.81 12.44
N PHE A 37 2.06 -3.27 13.60
CA PHE A 37 0.64 -3.47 13.90
C PHE A 37 0.14 -2.46 14.92
N HIS A 38 -1.17 -2.18 14.89
CA HIS A 38 -1.86 -1.33 15.86
C HIS A 38 -1.22 0.05 16.03
N VAL A 39 -0.81 0.66 14.91
CA VAL A 39 -0.26 2.01 14.88
C VAL A 39 -1.40 2.99 15.12
N ARG A 40 -1.29 3.79 16.18
CA ARG A 40 -2.35 4.72 16.60
C ARG A 40 -2.01 6.18 16.33
N ASN A 41 -0.74 6.49 16.09
CA ASN A 41 -0.30 7.82 15.71
C ASN A 41 1.00 7.78 14.92
N SER A 42 1.23 8.84 14.15
CA SER A 42 2.38 9.01 13.27
C SER A 42 3.72 9.12 14.00
N GLN A 43 3.74 9.49 15.30
CA GLN A 43 4.98 9.56 16.06
C GLN A 43 5.63 8.18 16.21
N GLN A 44 4.84 7.11 16.20
CA GLN A 44 5.33 5.73 16.21
C GLN A 44 6.14 5.39 14.95
N LEU A 45 6.01 6.16 13.86
CA LEU A 45 6.73 5.96 12.61
C LEU A 45 8.09 6.65 12.54
N ILE A 46 8.36 7.61 13.44
CA ILE A 46 9.61 8.36 13.43
C ILE A 46 10.83 7.42 13.49
N PRO A 47 10.91 6.43 14.41
CA PRO A 47 12.06 5.54 14.48
C PRO A 47 12.22 4.68 13.23
N ILE A 48 11.11 4.24 12.62
CA ILE A 48 11.18 3.35 11.46
C ILE A 48 11.59 4.12 10.20
N PHE A 49 11.15 5.37 10.06
CA PHE A 49 11.52 6.25 8.96
C PHE A 49 12.94 6.84 9.06
N ALA A 50 13.61 6.67 10.20
CA ALA A 50 15.03 7.00 10.35
C ALA A 50 15.93 6.07 9.50
N VAL A 51 15.47 4.85 9.22
CA VAL A 51 16.16 3.93 8.31
C VAL A 51 15.56 4.07 6.91
N PRO A 52 16.32 4.56 5.92
CA PRO A 52 15.81 4.72 4.57
C PRO A 52 15.41 3.37 3.96
N PRO A 53 14.38 3.34 3.09
CA PRO A 53 14.07 2.13 2.33
C PRO A 53 15.22 1.77 1.39
N ALA A 54 15.38 0.47 1.15
CA ALA A 54 16.35 -0.05 0.19
C ALA A 54 15.81 -1.36 -0.41
N GLY A 55 16.30 -1.71 -1.60
CA GLY A 55 15.92 -2.94 -2.30
C GLY A 55 14.84 -2.74 -3.37
N PRO A 56 14.27 -3.85 -3.87
CA PRO A 56 13.23 -3.84 -4.90
C PRO A 56 11.89 -3.27 -4.40
N THR A 57 10.87 -3.26 -5.25
CA THR A 57 9.50 -2.83 -4.95
C THR A 57 8.52 -4.03 -4.98
N PRO A 58 8.64 -5.00 -4.05
CA PRO A 58 7.89 -6.26 -4.07
C PRO A 58 6.43 -6.11 -3.61
N ILE A 59 5.65 -5.28 -4.31
CA ILE A 59 4.23 -5.02 -4.00
C ILE A 59 3.41 -6.31 -4.02
N VAL A 60 3.59 -7.17 -5.02
CA VAL A 60 2.80 -8.38 -5.23
C VAL A 60 2.83 -9.35 -4.03
N PRO A 61 4.01 -9.82 -3.55
CA PRO A 61 4.05 -10.72 -2.41
C PRO A 61 3.54 -10.07 -1.11
N VAL A 62 3.78 -8.77 -0.91
CA VAL A 62 3.30 -8.05 0.27
C VAL A 62 1.79 -7.87 0.24
N PHE A 63 1.21 -7.53 -0.91
CA PHE A 63 -0.23 -7.41 -1.06
C PHE A 63 -0.94 -8.74 -0.79
N ARG A 64 -0.41 -9.86 -1.31
CA ARG A 64 -0.90 -11.20 -0.98
C ARG A 64 -0.78 -11.54 0.51
N ARG A 65 0.30 -11.11 1.17
CA ARG A 65 0.46 -11.25 2.62
C ARG A 65 -0.65 -10.49 3.36
N VAL A 66 -0.93 -9.24 2.99
CA VAL A 66 -2.04 -8.46 3.60
C VAL A 66 -3.38 -9.17 3.45
N LEU A 67 -3.73 -9.62 2.23
CA LEU A 67 -5.00 -10.31 1.99
C LEU A 67 -5.16 -11.58 2.84
N ARG A 68 -4.07 -12.34 3.02
CA ARG A 68 -4.06 -13.55 3.84
C ARG A 68 -4.13 -13.23 5.33
N ASP A 69 -3.28 -12.32 5.80
CA ASP A 69 -3.16 -11.97 7.21
C ASP A 69 -4.46 -11.30 7.71
N LYS A 70 -5.22 -10.64 6.83
CA LYS A 70 -6.49 -9.93 7.12
C LYS A 70 -7.76 -10.66 6.72
N GLN A 71 -7.66 -11.95 6.39
CA GLN A 71 -8.78 -12.71 5.84
C GLN A 71 -9.99 -12.76 6.81
N ASN A 72 -9.72 -12.86 8.12
CA ASN A 72 -10.78 -12.88 9.14
C ASN A 72 -11.45 -11.51 9.27
N GLU A 73 -10.67 -10.44 9.32
CA GLU A 73 -11.19 -9.07 9.40
C GLU A 73 -12.00 -8.70 8.17
N ILE A 74 -11.62 -9.16 6.98
CA ILE A 74 -12.38 -8.96 5.74
C ILE A 74 -13.77 -9.60 5.84
N ALA A 75 -13.91 -10.75 6.53
CA ALA A 75 -15.20 -11.40 6.71
C ALA A 75 -16.13 -10.58 7.62
N GLU A 76 -15.57 -9.91 8.63
CA GLU A 76 -16.32 -9.17 9.65
C GLU A 76 -16.59 -7.71 9.25
N ARG A 77 -15.56 -7.01 8.77
CA ARG A 77 -15.59 -5.59 8.39
C ARG A 77 -14.96 -5.33 7.01
N LYS A 78 -15.08 -4.11 6.50
CA LYS A 78 -14.38 -3.72 5.27
C LYS A 78 -12.91 -3.44 5.58
N LEU A 79 -12.01 -3.81 4.67
CA LEU A 79 -10.58 -3.53 4.75
C LEU A 79 -10.22 -2.49 3.68
N LEU A 80 -9.90 -1.26 4.09
CA LEU A 80 -9.32 -0.28 3.19
C LEU A 80 -7.81 -0.48 3.12
N ILE A 81 -7.27 -0.70 1.92
CA ILE A 81 -5.83 -0.78 1.69
C ILE A 81 -5.36 0.51 1.04
N LEU A 82 -4.47 1.22 1.72
CA LEU A 82 -3.79 2.39 1.17
C LEU A 82 -2.37 1.97 0.78
N LEU A 83 -2.07 1.94 -0.51
CA LEU A 83 -0.75 1.58 -1.03
C LEU A 83 -0.05 2.85 -1.47
N ALA A 84 0.94 3.30 -0.72
CA ALA A 84 1.76 4.45 -1.08
C ALA A 84 3.10 3.99 -1.67
N THR A 85 3.44 4.45 -2.87
CA THR A 85 4.65 4.03 -3.60
C THR A 85 5.19 5.16 -4.47
N ASP A 86 6.51 5.26 -4.59
CA ASP A 86 7.23 6.18 -5.47
C ASP A 86 7.77 5.51 -6.74
N GLY A 87 7.55 4.20 -6.88
CA GLY A 87 8.04 3.41 -8.01
C GLY A 87 7.10 2.29 -8.45
N VAL A 88 7.52 1.62 -9.54
CA VAL A 88 6.78 0.51 -10.15
C VAL A 88 6.96 -0.80 -9.37
N PRO A 89 5.96 -1.69 -9.33
CA PRO A 89 6.11 -3.04 -8.78
C PRO A 89 7.27 -3.78 -9.45
N THR A 90 8.09 -4.46 -8.66
CA THR A 90 9.15 -5.34 -9.15
C THR A 90 9.15 -6.70 -8.48
N ASP A 91 9.76 -7.69 -9.12
CA ASP A 91 10.15 -8.94 -8.48
C ASP A 91 11.37 -8.74 -7.55
N ASN A 92 11.84 -9.83 -6.92
CA ASN A 92 13.00 -9.82 -6.04
C ASN A 92 14.34 -9.56 -6.76
N GLN A 93 14.35 -9.63 -8.11
CA GLN A 93 15.51 -9.32 -8.94
C GLN A 93 15.47 -7.87 -9.46
N GLY A 94 14.41 -7.11 -9.16
CA GLY A 94 14.22 -5.74 -9.62
C GLY A 94 13.59 -5.61 -11.01
N HIS A 95 13.12 -6.71 -11.61
CA HIS A 95 12.39 -6.64 -12.88
C HIS A 95 10.96 -6.17 -12.66
N ARG A 96 10.44 -5.31 -13.55
CA ARG A 96 9.07 -4.78 -13.50
C ARG A 96 8.04 -5.91 -13.52
N ASP A 97 7.10 -5.88 -12.57
CA ASP A 97 6.07 -6.92 -12.37
C ASP A 97 4.64 -6.34 -12.31
N ILE A 98 4.34 -5.42 -13.23
CA ILE A 98 3.04 -4.73 -13.30
C ILE A 98 1.90 -5.71 -13.58
N ARG A 99 2.14 -6.72 -14.44
CA ARG A 99 1.11 -7.69 -14.85
C ARG A 99 0.64 -8.57 -13.69
N SER A 100 1.56 -9.03 -12.84
CA SER A 100 1.18 -9.82 -11.67
C SER A 100 0.43 -8.96 -10.65
N PHE A 101 0.80 -7.68 -10.50
CA PHE A 101 0.05 -6.78 -9.63
C PHE A 101 -1.39 -6.56 -10.12
N GLU A 102 -1.56 -6.32 -11.43
CA GLU A 102 -2.88 -6.24 -12.06
C GLU A 102 -3.71 -7.50 -11.80
N TYR A 103 -3.08 -8.66 -11.97
CA TYR A 103 -3.73 -9.96 -11.77
C TYR A 103 -4.23 -10.11 -10.33
N VAL A 104 -3.41 -9.76 -9.33
CA VAL A 104 -3.80 -9.82 -7.91
C VAL A 104 -4.99 -8.90 -7.63
N LEU A 105 -4.96 -7.66 -8.13
CA LEU A 105 -6.03 -6.68 -7.94
C LEU A 105 -7.37 -7.13 -8.55
N LYS A 106 -7.34 -7.82 -9.69
CA LYS A 106 -8.53 -8.30 -10.43
C LYS A 106 -9.05 -9.66 -9.96
N HIS A 107 -8.15 -10.58 -9.58
CA HIS A 107 -8.51 -11.99 -9.46
C HIS A 107 -8.31 -12.57 -8.05
N GLU A 108 -7.43 -12.00 -7.23
CA GLU A 108 -7.11 -12.52 -5.90
C GLU A 108 -7.72 -11.68 -4.77
N ARG A 109 -7.85 -10.36 -4.97
CA ARG A 109 -8.54 -9.45 -4.05
C ARG A 109 -10.04 -9.75 -4.00
N LYS A 110 -10.47 -10.62 -3.09
CA LYS A 110 -11.85 -11.10 -2.99
C LYS A 110 -12.37 -11.13 -1.53
N PRO A 111 -13.63 -10.72 -1.29
CA PRO A 111 -14.53 -10.07 -2.25
C PRO A 111 -14.14 -8.59 -2.44
N SER A 112 -13.96 -8.14 -3.69
CA SER A 112 -13.36 -6.83 -4.01
C SER A 112 -14.16 -5.63 -3.49
N ASN A 113 -15.48 -5.76 -3.33
CA ASN A 113 -16.34 -4.72 -2.76
C ASN A 113 -16.17 -4.52 -1.24
N ARG A 114 -15.46 -5.43 -0.56
CA ARG A 114 -15.10 -5.30 0.86
C ARG A 114 -13.63 -4.90 1.06
N ILE A 115 -12.86 -4.85 -0.02
CA ILE A 115 -11.43 -4.55 0.01
C ILE A 115 -11.13 -3.39 -0.95
N PRO A 116 -11.67 -2.18 -0.72
CA PRO A 116 -11.27 -1.01 -1.51
C PRO A 116 -9.75 -0.79 -1.39
N VAL A 117 -9.14 -0.37 -2.50
CA VAL A 117 -7.70 -0.10 -2.57
C VAL A 117 -7.52 1.31 -3.12
N THR A 118 -6.69 2.12 -2.49
CA THR A 118 -6.26 3.41 -3.02
C THR A 118 -4.75 3.38 -3.21
N ILE A 119 -4.27 3.66 -4.42
CA ILE A 119 -2.84 3.71 -4.74
C ILE A 119 -2.38 5.15 -4.77
N ILE A 120 -1.60 5.55 -3.77
CA ILE A 120 -1.04 6.89 -3.66
C ILE A 120 0.34 6.90 -4.30
N ALA A 121 0.41 7.29 -5.57
CA ALA A 121 1.67 7.44 -6.29
C ALA A 121 2.37 8.73 -5.84
N CYS A 122 3.56 8.60 -5.26
CA CYS A 122 4.41 9.71 -4.79
C CYS A 122 5.64 9.81 -5.70
N THR A 123 5.44 10.16 -6.97
CA THR A 123 6.52 10.27 -7.97
C THR A 123 6.19 11.34 -9.00
N ASP A 124 7.23 12.01 -9.51
CA ASP A 124 7.14 12.98 -10.60
C ASP A 124 7.31 12.33 -11.98
N ASP A 125 7.58 11.01 -12.04
CA ASP A 125 7.67 10.24 -13.27
C ASP A 125 6.30 9.68 -13.67
N ASP A 126 5.55 10.46 -14.45
CA ASP A 126 4.24 10.09 -14.99
C ASP A 126 4.29 8.80 -15.85
N ASP A 127 5.40 8.53 -16.53
CA ASP A 127 5.56 7.34 -17.39
C ASP A 127 5.68 6.06 -16.55
N CYS A 128 6.25 6.16 -15.35
CA CYS A 128 6.32 5.05 -14.42
C CYS A 128 4.93 4.63 -13.91
N ILE A 129 4.00 5.56 -13.74
CA ILE A 129 2.70 5.32 -13.10
C ILE A 129 1.49 5.41 -14.03
N GLY A 130 1.67 5.78 -15.31
CA GLY A 130 0.57 6.02 -16.25
C GLY A 130 -0.41 4.85 -16.41
N TYR A 131 0.02 3.61 -16.16
CA TYR A 131 -0.86 2.44 -16.16
C TYR A 131 -1.92 2.46 -15.05
N LEU A 132 -1.69 3.19 -13.96
CA LEU A 132 -2.63 3.30 -12.84
C LEU A 132 -3.90 4.05 -13.23
N ASN A 133 -3.80 5.12 -14.02
CA ASN A 133 -4.97 5.85 -14.56
C ASN A 133 -5.89 4.94 -15.37
N ASP A 134 -5.31 3.97 -16.06
CA ASP A 134 -6.03 2.96 -16.82
C ASP A 134 -6.71 1.94 -15.93
N TRP A 135 -6.11 1.62 -14.79
CA TRP A 135 -6.62 0.68 -13.81
C TRP A 135 -7.77 1.25 -12.97
N ASP A 136 -7.65 2.51 -12.53
CA ASP A 136 -8.69 3.27 -11.82
C ASP A 136 -10.06 3.14 -12.52
N ARG A 137 -10.07 3.30 -13.84
CA ARG A 137 -11.29 3.20 -14.66
C ARG A 137 -11.82 1.78 -14.85
N LYS A 138 -10.96 0.76 -14.75
CA LYS A 138 -11.26 -0.62 -15.19
C LYS A 138 -11.39 -1.62 -14.04
N ILE A 139 -10.78 -1.34 -12.89
CA ILE A 139 -10.75 -2.23 -11.73
C ILE A 139 -11.71 -1.68 -10.68
N PRO A 140 -12.77 -2.41 -10.31
CA PRO A 140 -13.78 -1.89 -9.40
C PRO A 140 -13.24 -1.70 -7.98
N ASN A 141 -13.61 -0.61 -7.30
CA ASN A 141 -13.13 -0.26 -5.96
C ASN A 141 -11.60 -0.16 -5.90
N LEU A 142 -10.99 0.37 -6.96
CA LEU A 142 -9.61 0.80 -7.00
C LEU A 142 -9.63 2.29 -7.31
N ASP A 143 -8.94 3.07 -6.49
CA ASP A 143 -8.72 4.50 -6.71
C ASP A 143 -7.21 4.76 -6.84
N VAL A 144 -6.83 5.77 -7.60
CA VAL A 144 -5.44 6.22 -7.79
C VAL A 144 -5.33 7.71 -7.50
#